data_AF-A0A3P7NGV3-F1
#
_entry.id   AF-A0A3P7NGV3-F1
#
_cell.length_a   1.000
_cell.length_b   1.000
_cell.length_c   1.000
_cell.angle_alpha   90.00
_cell.angle_beta   90.00
_cell.angle_gamma   90.00
#
_symmetry.space_group_name_H-M   'P 1'
#
loop_
_entity.id
_entity.type
_entity.pdbx_description
1 polymer ?
#
loop_
_entity_poly.entity_id
_entity_poly.type
_entity_poly.pdbx_seq_one_letter_code
_entity_poly.pdbx_strand_id
1 'polypeptide(L)'
;TYDDVVCTPGPYLNVIIGTNGAGKSTVICGICLAVGGSPKVLGRSEKMGDYIKHRREQGYVEVFIADSRKGVQRVKVLLQRPSSCTYFINGSRTTQRAVRDFVASYNIQIDNPCTFLAQDKVKSFSEQSPVELLMNTERAGNPASLERHEKLIEKKKHESVHIENAREVQQRLQAIEGEIDALMPRVHNYKKKEFMRTKIKLRRIRATTDELHSVTNTNLYADKVTPYIPAESVIAIMISHLLI
;
A
#
# COMPACT_ATOMS: atom_id res chain seq x y z
N THR A 1 -18.96 50.64 -4.62
CA THR A 1 -18.08 49.66 -3.93
C THR A 1 -17.43 50.35 -2.76
N TYR A 2 -17.53 49.74 -1.57
CA TYR A 2 -16.99 50.31 -0.33
C TYR A 2 -15.47 50.52 -0.41
N ASP A 3 -14.96 51.51 0.33
CA ASP A 3 -13.51 51.71 0.52
C ASP A 3 -12.99 50.94 1.74
N ASP A 4 -13.82 50.80 2.76
CA ASP A 4 -13.54 50.05 3.97
C ASP A 4 -14.81 49.33 4.44
N VAL A 5 -14.64 48.12 5.00
CA VAL A 5 -15.73 47.30 5.53
C VAL A 5 -15.21 46.52 6.73
N VAL A 6 -15.92 46.61 7.85
CA VAL A 6 -15.68 45.81 9.05
C VAL A 6 -16.89 44.93 9.31
N CYS A 7 -16.66 43.63 9.42
CA CYS A 7 -17.69 42.63 9.75
C CYS A 7 -17.35 41.95 11.06
N THR A 8 -18.30 41.90 11.99
CA THR A 8 -18.16 41.18 13.28
C THR A 8 -19.19 40.05 13.35
N PRO A 9 -18.88 38.87 12.80
CA PRO A 9 -19.80 37.74 12.81
C PRO A 9 -20.02 37.20 14.23
N GLY A 10 -21.22 36.70 14.50
CA GLY A 10 -21.56 35.97 15.72
C GLY A 10 -21.24 34.47 15.61
N PRO A 11 -21.50 33.69 16.67
CA PRO A 11 -21.34 32.23 16.60
C PRO A 11 -22.37 31.59 15.64
N TYR A 12 -22.05 30.40 15.14
CA TYR A 12 -22.89 29.58 14.27
C TYR A 12 -23.14 30.17 12.86
N LEU A 13 -24.37 30.58 12.56
CA LEU A 13 -24.79 30.97 11.21
C LEU A 13 -24.70 32.47 11.03
N ASN A 14 -23.89 32.89 10.05
CA ASN A 14 -23.80 34.28 9.60
C ASN A 14 -24.18 34.36 8.13
N VAL A 15 -25.04 35.32 7.78
CA VAL A 15 -25.53 35.48 6.40
C VAL A 15 -25.21 36.88 5.90
N ILE A 16 -24.51 36.97 4.77
CA ILE A 16 -24.18 38.23 4.10
C ILE A 16 -25.13 38.42 2.92
N ILE A 17 -25.99 39.43 2.98
CA ILE A 17 -27.03 39.72 1.97
C ILE A 17 -26.70 41.02 1.24
N GLY A 18 -27.05 41.10 -0.03
CA GLY A 18 -26.85 42.30 -0.86
C GLY A 18 -27.15 42.05 -2.33
N THR A 19 -27.27 43.11 -3.11
CA THR A 19 -27.52 43.03 -4.56
C THR A 19 -26.31 42.44 -5.30
N ASN A 20 -26.52 42.02 -6.55
CA ASN A 20 -25.42 41.56 -7.41
C ASN A 20 -24.44 42.70 -7.67
N GLY A 21 -23.14 42.41 -7.58
CA GLY A 21 -22.09 43.43 -7.67
C GLY A 21 -21.83 44.22 -6.38
N ALA A 22 -22.59 44.01 -5.30
CA ALA A 22 -22.39 44.72 -4.02
C ALA A 22 -21.08 44.33 -3.29
N GLY A 23 -20.38 43.28 -3.72
CA GLY A 23 -19.11 42.84 -3.13
C GLY A 23 -19.23 41.68 -2.13
N LYS A 24 -20.37 40.98 -2.07
CA LYS A 24 -20.55 39.80 -1.19
C LYS A 24 -19.43 38.77 -1.33
N SER A 25 -19.16 38.34 -2.57
CA SER A 25 -18.09 37.39 -2.87
C SER A 25 -16.70 37.96 -2.61
N THR A 26 -16.53 39.29 -2.62
CA THR A 26 -15.26 39.96 -2.28
C THR A 26 -14.90 39.75 -0.81
N VAL A 27 -15.87 39.68 0.10
CA VAL A 27 -15.63 39.36 1.52
C VAL A 27 -15.04 37.96 1.65
N ILE A 28 -15.66 36.98 1.00
CA ILE A 28 -15.20 35.58 1.00
C ILE A 28 -13.79 35.47 0.38
N CYS A 29 -13.53 36.14 -0.74
CA CYS A 29 -12.20 36.21 -1.34
C CYS A 29 -11.18 36.83 -0.39
N GLY A 30 -11.53 37.94 0.27
CA GLY A 30 -10.67 38.62 1.22
C GLY A 30 -10.28 37.73 2.40
N ILE A 31 -11.26 37.02 2.99
CA ILE A 31 -11.01 36.06 4.07
C ILE A 31 -10.01 35.00 3.60
N CYS A 32 -10.29 34.34 2.47
CA CYS A 32 -9.41 33.31 1.89
C CYS A 32 -7.97 33.80 1.69
N LEU A 33 -7.78 35.01 1.17
CA LEU A 33 -6.45 35.60 0.99
C LEU A 33 -5.77 35.91 2.33
N ALA A 34 -6.51 36.45 3.30
CA ALA A 34 -5.96 36.78 4.62
C ALA A 34 -5.45 35.54 5.34
N VAL A 35 -6.17 34.42 5.26
CA VAL A 35 -5.77 33.16 5.88
C VAL A 35 -4.74 32.36 5.06
N GLY A 36 -4.15 32.96 4.02
CA GLY A 36 -3.05 32.38 3.25
C GLY A 36 -3.47 31.47 2.10
N GLY A 37 -4.74 31.52 1.69
CA GLY A 37 -5.28 30.78 0.54
C GLY A 37 -4.66 31.21 -0.79
N SER A 38 -4.60 30.28 -1.74
CA SER A 38 -4.14 30.56 -3.11
C SER A 38 -5.28 31.17 -3.95
N PRO A 39 -5.01 32.14 -4.83
CA PRO A 39 -5.99 32.65 -5.79
C PRO A 39 -6.62 31.55 -6.66
N LYS A 40 -5.93 30.43 -6.87
CA LYS A 40 -6.45 29.24 -7.58
C LYS A 40 -7.68 28.62 -6.90
N VAL A 41 -7.74 28.69 -5.57
CA VAL A 41 -8.88 28.21 -4.78
C VAL A 41 -10.12 29.08 -5.02
N LEU A 42 -9.92 30.36 -5.31
CA LEU A 42 -11.03 31.28 -5.57
C LEU A 42 -11.60 31.13 -6.98
N GLY A 43 -10.82 30.64 -7.95
CA GLY A 43 -11.26 30.42 -9.33
C GLY A 43 -11.51 31.68 -10.15
N ARG A 44 -11.17 32.87 -9.61
CA ARG A 44 -11.56 34.17 -10.19
C ARG A 44 -10.43 34.89 -10.93
N SER A 45 -9.25 34.95 -10.33
CA SER A 45 -8.01 35.45 -10.96
C SER A 45 -6.81 34.75 -10.33
N GLU A 46 -5.75 34.57 -11.11
CA GLU A 46 -4.46 34.02 -10.66
C GLU A 46 -3.56 35.08 -10.00
N LYS A 47 -3.78 36.36 -10.30
CA LYS A 47 -2.91 37.45 -9.84
C LYS A 47 -3.45 38.08 -8.57
N MET A 48 -2.58 38.21 -7.56
CA MET A 48 -2.93 38.88 -6.30
C MET A 48 -3.35 40.35 -6.49
N GLY A 49 -2.76 41.05 -7.47
CA GLY A 49 -3.07 42.44 -7.76
C GLY A 49 -4.50 42.68 -8.25
N ASP A 50 -5.16 41.67 -8.82
CA ASP A 50 -6.51 41.79 -9.36
C ASP A 50 -7.59 41.87 -8.26
N TYR A 51 -7.24 41.46 -7.04
CA TYR A 51 -8.10 41.56 -5.86
C TYR A 51 -8.06 42.96 -5.22
N ILE A 52 -7.18 43.85 -5.69
CA ILE A 52 -7.10 45.24 -5.23
C ILE A 52 -8.10 46.09 -6.01
N LYS A 53 -8.96 46.83 -5.30
CA LYS A 53 -9.95 47.78 -5.88
C LYS A 53 -9.30 48.65 -6.96
N HIS A 54 -9.97 48.80 -8.11
CA HIS A 54 -9.48 49.63 -9.22
C HIS A 54 -9.12 51.05 -8.75
N ARG A 55 -8.08 51.63 -9.36
CA ARG A 55 -7.51 52.95 -9.00
C ARG A 55 -6.91 53.05 -7.60
N ARG A 56 -6.67 51.92 -6.93
CA ARG A 56 -5.87 51.84 -5.70
C ARG A 56 -4.62 51.00 -5.96
N GLU A 57 -3.47 51.42 -5.45
CA GLU A 57 -2.19 50.69 -5.58
C GLU A 57 -2.02 49.58 -4.54
N GLN A 58 -2.74 49.68 -3.42
CA GLN A 58 -2.67 48.72 -2.32
C GLN A 58 -4.02 48.53 -1.64
N GLY A 59 -4.16 47.40 -0.95
CA GLY A 59 -5.29 47.08 -0.09
C GLY A 59 -4.87 46.05 0.94
N TYR A 60 -5.65 45.88 2.00
CA TYR A 60 -5.36 44.89 3.02
C TYR A 60 -6.64 44.21 3.48
N VAL A 61 -6.48 43.02 4.06
CA VAL A 61 -7.55 42.30 4.75
C VAL A 61 -7.01 41.82 6.09
N GLU A 62 -7.79 42.02 7.14
CA GLU A 62 -7.49 41.57 8.50
C GLU A 62 -8.60 40.62 8.97
N VAL A 63 -8.19 39.49 9.53
CA VAL A 63 -9.06 38.48 10.13
C VAL A 63 -8.66 38.30 11.58
N PHE A 64 -9.66 38.32 12.46
CA PHE A 64 -9.51 38.11 13.89
C PHE A 64 -10.09 36.75 14.25
N ILE A 65 -9.29 35.89 14.88
CA ILE A 65 -9.67 34.55 15.33
C ILE A 65 -9.78 34.61 16.86
N ALA A 66 -10.97 34.33 17.40
CA ALA A 66 -11.16 34.24 18.84
C ALA A 66 -10.61 32.89 19.35
N ASP A 67 -9.59 32.94 20.20
CA ASP A 67 -9.02 31.77 20.89
C ASP A 67 -9.23 31.94 22.40
N SER A 68 -9.89 30.97 23.04
CA SER A 68 -10.17 30.99 24.48
C SER A 68 -8.92 30.90 25.37
N ARG A 69 -7.80 30.37 24.85
CA ARG A 69 -6.53 30.19 25.57
C ARG A 69 -5.56 31.34 25.31
N LYS A 70 -5.42 31.75 24.05
CA LYS A 70 -4.42 32.75 23.62
C LYS A 70 -5.00 34.16 23.44
N GLY A 71 -6.30 34.33 23.61
CA GLY A 71 -7.00 35.56 23.27
C GLY A 71 -7.12 35.76 21.75
N VAL A 72 -7.61 36.92 21.33
CA VAL A 72 -7.84 37.22 19.91
C VAL A 72 -6.52 37.22 19.14
N GLN A 73 -6.45 36.35 18.13
CA GLN A 73 -5.32 36.30 17.19
C GLN A 73 -5.65 37.10 15.95
N ARG A 74 -4.67 37.83 15.42
CA ARG A 74 -4.83 38.66 14.22
C ARG A 74 -3.98 38.12 13.08
N VAL A 75 -4.63 37.89 11.94
CA VAL A 75 -3.97 37.55 10.67
C VAL A 75 -4.25 38.67 9.68
N LYS A 76 -3.20 39.19 9.03
CA LYS A 76 -3.31 40.27 8.04
C LYS A 76 -2.59 39.89 6.75
N VAL A 77 -3.21 40.21 5.62
CA VAL A 77 -2.54 40.27 4.32
C VAL A 77 -2.57 41.69 3.79
N LEU A 78 -1.41 42.19 3.36
CA LEU A 78 -1.25 43.43 2.62
C LEU A 78 -0.99 43.08 1.15
N LEU A 79 -1.83 43.57 0.24
CA LEU A 79 -1.74 43.39 -1.19
C LEU A 79 -1.25 44.69 -1.84
N GLN A 80 -0.27 44.59 -2.73
CA GLN A 80 0.31 45.73 -3.46
C GLN A 80 0.46 45.38 -4.94
N ARG A 81 0.12 46.32 -5.84
CA ARG A 81 0.36 46.16 -7.27
C ARG A 81 1.88 46.14 -7.55
N PRO A 82 2.36 45.37 -8.54
CA PRO A 82 1.59 44.58 -9.52
C PRO A 82 1.06 43.23 -9.01
N SER A 83 1.70 42.56 -8.05
CA SER A 83 1.24 41.30 -7.44
C SER A 83 1.98 40.93 -6.15
N SER A 84 2.49 41.92 -5.41
CA SER A 84 3.18 41.69 -4.15
C SER A 84 2.17 41.45 -3.02
N CYS A 85 2.48 40.52 -2.12
CA CYS A 85 1.71 40.31 -0.90
C CYS A 85 2.65 40.16 0.31
N THR A 86 2.26 40.73 1.43
CA THR A 86 2.97 40.59 2.71
C THR A 86 2.00 40.15 3.79
N TYR A 87 2.37 39.10 4.52
CA TYR A 87 1.57 38.52 5.59
C TYR A 87 2.05 38.95 6.96
N PHE A 88 1.12 39.04 7.91
CA PHE A 88 1.42 39.32 9.31
C PHE A 88 0.58 38.43 10.22
N ILE A 89 1.19 37.94 11.30
CA ILE A 89 0.50 37.29 12.42
C ILE A 89 0.77 38.13 13.66
N ASN A 90 -0.29 38.59 14.34
CA ASN A 90 -0.22 39.45 15.53
C ASN A 90 0.65 40.71 15.34
N GLY A 91 0.79 41.20 14.10
CA GLY A 91 1.61 42.37 13.75
C GLY A 91 3.04 42.06 13.33
N SER A 92 3.54 40.85 13.56
CA SER A 92 4.85 40.40 13.09
C SER A 92 4.77 39.93 11.64
N ARG A 93 5.66 40.45 10.79
CA ARG A 93 5.76 40.02 9.38
C ARG A 93 6.12 38.55 9.29
N THR A 94 5.46 37.81 8.42
CA THR A 94 5.67 36.37 8.25
C THR A 94 5.51 35.93 6.79
N THR A 95 5.64 34.62 6.55
CA THR A 95 5.44 33.99 5.24
C THR A 95 4.03 33.46 5.09
N GLN A 96 3.57 33.29 3.84
CA GLN A 96 2.26 32.66 3.55
C GLN A 96 2.15 31.26 4.17
N ARG A 97 3.25 30.49 4.11
CA ARG A 97 3.30 29.14 4.67
C ARG A 97 3.06 29.15 6.18
N ALA A 98 3.72 30.06 6.90
CA ALA A 98 3.52 30.19 8.34
C ALA A 98 2.09 30.62 8.71
N VAL A 99 1.45 31.49 7.91
CA VAL A 99 0.01 31.81 8.11
C VAL A 99 -0.85 30.57 7.91
N ARG A 100 -0.61 29.81 6.85
CA ARG A 100 -1.36 28.59 6.57
C ARG A 100 -1.20 27.56 7.68
N ASP A 101 0.02 27.35 8.16
CA ASP A 101 0.30 26.41 9.24
C ASP A 101 -0.33 26.88 10.57
N PHE A 102 -0.32 28.20 10.82
CA PHE A 102 -1.02 28.80 11.97
C PHE A 102 -2.54 28.60 11.91
N VAL A 103 -3.15 28.89 10.76
CA VAL A 103 -4.60 28.75 10.56
C VAL A 103 -5.02 27.26 10.59
N ALA A 104 -4.18 26.36 10.08
CA ALA A 104 -4.40 24.92 10.16
C ALA A 104 -4.45 24.41 11.62
N SER A 105 -3.75 25.06 12.56
CA SER A 105 -3.83 24.72 13.99
C SER A 105 -5.22 24.97 14.61
N TYR A 106 -6.05 25.81 13.97
CA TYR A 106 -7.45 26.04 14.33
C TYR A 106 -8.42 25.15 13.53
N ASN A 107 -7.91 24.14 12.81
CA ASN A 107 -8.68 23.30 11.89
C ASN A 107 -9.41 24.10 10.78
N ILE A 108 -8.91 25.28 10.44
CA ILE A 108 -9.45 26.09 9.33
C ILE A 108 -8.76 25.62 8.05
N GLN A 109 -9.51 24.93 7.19
CA GLN A 109 -9.02 24.35 5.94
C GLN A 109 -9.60 25.14 4.76
N ILE A 110 -8.75 25.82 4.00
CA ILE A 110 -9.18 26.67 2.86
C ILE A 110 -9.11 25.88 1.56
N ASP A 111 -8.25 24.86 1.51
CA ASP A 111 -8.05 23.95 0.39
C ASP A 111 -9.10 22.84 0.30
N ASN A 112 -9.92 22.67 1.35
CA ASN A 112 -10.95 21.65 1.42
C ASN A 112 -12.33 22.24 1.02
N PRO A 113 -12.93 21.81 -0.10
CA PRO A 113 -14.24 22.28 -0.55
C PRO A 113 -15.37 22.08 0.46
N CYS A 114 -15.26 21.10 1.37
CA CYS A 114 -16.26 20.83 2.40
C CYS A 114 -16.29 21.90 3.51
N THR A 115 -15.19 22.63 3.72
CA THR A 115 -15.07 23.68 4.74
C THR A 115 -15.07 25.09 4.14
N PHE A 116 -14.55 25.24 2.93
CA PHE A 116 -14.53 26.50 2.21
C PHE A 116 -14.91 26.27 0.74
N LEU A 117 -16.04 26.84 0.32
CA LEU A 117 -16.51 26.75 -1.05
C LEU A 117 -16.61 28.15 -1.67
N ALA A 118 -15.69 28.44 -2.60
CA ALA A 118 -15.77 29.66 -3.40
C ALA A 118 -16.92 29.53 -4.44
N GLN A 119 -17.55 30.66 -4.76
CA GLN A 119 -18.65 30.72 -5.72
C GLN A 119 -18.30 30.07 -7.07
N ASP A 120 -17.09 30.31 -7.59
CA ASP A 120 -16.64 29.76 -8.87
C ASP A 120 -16.16 28.30 -8.79
N LYS A 121 -16.07 27.72 -7.58
CA LYS A 121 -15.65 26.34 -7.31
C LYS A 121 -16.80 25.40 -6.92
N VAL A 122 -18.04 25.88 -6.95
CA VAL A 122 -19.22 25.05 -6.67
C VAL A 122 -19.32 23.88 -7.65
N LYS A 123 -19.05 24.11 -8.94
CA LYS A 123 -19.09 23.04 -9.95
C LYS A 123 -18.06 21.94 -9.70
N SER A 124 -16.82 22.32 -9.37
CA SER A 124 -15.76 21.35 -9.08
C SER A 124 -16.04 20.49 -7.86
N PHE A 125 -16.83 20.99 -6.90
CA PHE A 125 -17.27 20.19 -5.77
C PHE A 125 -18.27 19.11 -6.19
N SER A 126 -19.23 19.45 -7.06
CA SER A 126 -20.21 18.48 -7.59
C SER A 126 -19.59 17.40 -8.49
N GLU A 127 -18.42 17.67 -9.06
CA GLU A 127 -17.68 16.72 -9.92
C GLU A 127 -16.77 15.77 -9.13
N GLN A 128 -16.59 15.97 -7.81
CA GLN A 128 -15.73 15.12 -7.00
C GLN A 128 -16.26 13.68 -6.91
N SER A 129 -15.34 12.72 -6.91
CA SER A 129 -15.73 11.33 -6.71
C SER A 129 -16.24 11.09 -5.28
N PRO A 130 -17.10 10.09 -5.05
CA PRO A 130 -17.54 9.74 -3.69
C PRO A 130 -16.37 9.44 -2.73
N VAL A 131 -15.26 8.92 -3.24
CA VAL A 131 -14.05 8.63 -2.44
C VAL A 131 -13.36 9.92 -1.99
N GLU A 132 -13.20 10.88 -2.90
CA GLU A 132 -12.63 12.20 -2.57
C GLU A 132 -13.52 12.97 -1.61
N LEU A 133 -14.85 12.93 -1.82
CA LEU A 133 -15.81 13.55 -0.91
C LEU A 133 -15.70 12.97 0.50
N LEU A 134 -15.55 11.64 0.62
CA LEU A 134 -15.35 10.99 1.91
C LEU A 134 -14.05 11.44 2.57
N MET A 135 -12.93 11.43 1.85
CA MET A 135 -11.63 11.90 2.38
C MET A 135 -11.69 13.37 2.83
N ASN A 136 -12.30 14.24 2.03
CA ASN A 136 -12.47 15.66 2.37
C ASN A 136 -13.38 15.84 3.59
N THR A 137 -14.41 15.02 3.74
CA THR A 137 -15.31 15.02 4.89
C THR A 137 -14.61 14.55 6.16
N GLU A 138 -13.86 13.45 6.09
CA GLU A 138 -13.08 12.92 7.21
C GLU A 138 -12.02 13.91 7.67
N ARG A 139 -11.34 14.56 6.71
CA ARG A 139 -10.35 15.60 6.99
C ARG A 139 -10.97 16.82 7.67
N ALA A 140 -12.17 17.24 7.26
CA ALA A 140 -12.87 18.37 7.86
C ALA A 140 -13.39 18.05 9.28
N GLY A 141 -13.88 16.83 9.48
CA GLY A 141 -14.55 16.41 10.71
C GLY A 141 -13.59 15.90 11.79
N ASN A 142 -12.95 14.75 11.55
CA ASN A 142 -12.14 14.06 12.56
C ASN A 142 -10.81 13.56 11.96
N PRO A 143 -9.67 14.21 12.27
CA PRO A 143 -8.36 13.80 11.79
C PRO A 143 -7.99 12.34 12.10
N ALA A 144 -8.48 11.79 13.22
CA ALA A 144 -8.21 10.40 13.59
C ALA A 144 -8.93 9.40 12.68
N SER A 145 -10.07 9.76 12.10
CA SER A 145 -10.78 8.93 11.13
C SER A 145 -9.99 8.85 9.82
N LEU A 146 -9.44 9.98 9.36
CA LEU A 146 -8.61 10.03 8.17
C LEU A 146 -7.36 9.14 8.31
N GLU A 147 -6.66 9.22 9.45
CA GLU A 147 -5.47 8.39 9.71
C GLU A 147 -5.80 6.88 9.68
N ARG A 148 -6.95 6.49 10.24
CA ARG A 148 -7.42 5.09 10.16
C ARG A 148 -7.71 4.68 8.74
N HIS A 149 -8.38 5.54 7.97
CA HIS A 149 -8.68 5.29 6.56
C HIS A 149 -7.40 5.09 5.76
N GLU A 150 -6.42 5.97 5.90
CA GLU A 150 -5.12 5.87 5.20
C GLU A 150 -4.38 4.57 5.55
N LYS A 151 -4.36 4.18 6.83
CA LYS A 151 -3.79 2.90 7.28
C LYS A 151 -4.49 1.69 6.67
N LEU A 152 -5.81 1.75 6.46
CA LEU A 152 -6.55 0.66 5.80
C LEU A 152 -6.22 0.58 4.31
N ILE A 153 -6.07 1.72 3.63
CA ILE A 153 -5.63 1.76 2.23
C ILE A 153 -4.24 1.14 2.09
N GLU A 154 -3.32 1.48 2.98
CA GLU A 154 -1.97 0.93 2.98
C GLU A 154 -1.98 -0.58 3.22
N LYS A 155 -2.72 -1.07 4.22
CA LYS A 155 -2.89 -2.50 4.47
C LYS A 155 -3.45 -3.25 3.26
N LYS A 156 -4.45 -2.69 2.58
CA LYS A 156 -5.02 -3.28 1.36
C LYS A 156 -4.00 -3.37 0.22
N LYS A 157 -3.11 -2.38 0.08
CA LYS A 157 -2.02 -2.43 -0.90
C LYS A 157 -1.02 -3.55 -0.57
N HIS A 158 -0.63 -3.68 0.69
CA HIS A 158 0.25 -4.77 1.13
C HIS A 158 -0.39 -6.14 0.92
N GLU A 159 -1.67 -6.28 1.25
CA GLU A 159 -2.43 -7.51 1.03
C GLU A 159 -2.44 -7.90 -0.46
N SER A 160 -2.66 -6.95 -1.36
CA SER A 160 -2.61 -7.22 -2.81
C SER A 160 -1.26 -7.78 -3.27
N VAL A 161 -0.15 -7.30 -2.70
CA VAL A 161 1.19 -7.82 -3.01
C VAL A 161 1.37 -9.24 -2.45
N HIS A 162 0.89 -9.49 -1.24
CA HIS A 162 0.93 -10.83 -0.65
C HIS A 162 0.08 -11.84 -1.42
N ILE A 163 -1.09 -11.43 -1.92
CA ILE A 163 -1.95 -12.27 -2.76
C ILE A 163 -1.26 -12.63 -4.07
N GLU A 164 -0.58 -11.67 -4.72
CA GLU A 164 0.14 -11.94 -5.97
C GLU A 164 1.32 -12.88 -5.75
N ASN A 165 2.10 -12.65 -4.69
CA ASN A 165 3.19 -13.56 -4.32
C ASN A 165 2.67 -14.97 -3.97
N ALA A 166 1.54 -15.07 -3.26
CA ALA A 166 0.92 -16.35 -2.94
C ALA A 166 0.47 -17.10 -4.20
N ARG A 167 -0.08 -16.40 -5.19
CA ARG A 167 -0.41 -16.97 -6.51
C ARG A 167 0.82 -17.49 -7.23
N GLU A 168 1.91 -16.73 -7.25
CA GLU A 168 3.16 -17.15 -7.90
C GLU A 168 3.72 -18.41 -7.24
N VAL A 169 3.74 -18.47 -5.91
CA VAL A 169 4.17 -19.64 -5.15
C VAL A 169 3.26 -20.84 -5.45
N GLN A 170 1.94 -20.66 -5.49
CA GLN A 170 1.01 -21.72 -5.86
C GLN A 170 1.26 -22.26 -7.27
N GLN A 171 1.52 -21.40 -8.26
CA GLN A 171 1.84 -21.83 -9.62
C GLN A 171 3.14 -22.63 -9.67
N ARG A 172 4.19 -22.19 -8.95
CA ARG A 172 5.46 -22.94 -8.85
C ARG A 172 5.27 -24.29 -8.19
N LEU A 173 4.45 -24.35 -7.15
CA LEU A 173 4.17 -25.59 -6.43
C LEU A 173 3.46 -26.60 -7.33
N GLN A 174 2.44 -26.17 -8.09
CA GLN A 174 1.77 -27.01 -9.09
C GLN A 174 2.72 -27.49 -10.20
N ALA A 175 3.66 -26.65 -10.64
CA ALA A 175 4.66 -27.05 -11.64
C ALA A 175 5.59 -28.15 -11.10
N ILE A 176 6.09 -28.00 -9.86
CA ILE A 176 6.95 -28.99 -9.21
C ILE A 176 6.17 -30.29 -8.94
N GLU A 177 4.92 -30.21 -8.49
CA GLU A 177 4.05 -31.39 -8.31
C GLU A 177 3.87 -32.14 -9.63
N GLY A 178 3.64 -31.43 -10.74
CA GLY A 178 3.58 -32.02 -12.08
C GLY A 178 4.89 -32.70 -12.52
N GLU A 179 6.06 -32.12 -12.18
CA GLU A 179 7.36 -32.73 -12.43
C GLU A 179 7.58 -34.00 -11.60
N ILE A 180 7.19 -33.99 -10.32
CA ILE A 180 7.26 -35.15 -9.43
C ILE A 180 6.38 -36.27 -9.98
N ASP A 181 5.15 -35.98 -10.39
CA ASP A 181 4.24 -36.97 -10.96
C ASP A 181 4.77 -37.58 -12.26
N ALA A 182 5.46 -36.79 -13.09
CA ALA A 182 6.10 -37.28 -14.31
C ALA A 182 7.35 -38.15 -14.02
N LEU A 183 8.12 -37.83 -12.97
CA LEU A 183 9.35 -38.54 -12.60
C LEU A 183 9.08 -39.79 -11.77
N MET A 184 8.01 -39.82 -10.98
CA MET A 184 7.57 -40.95 -10.16
C MET A 184 7.55 -42.31 -10.91
N PRO A 185 6.88 -42.44 -12.07
CA PRO A 185 6.87 -43.70 -12.82
C PRO A 185 8.25 -44.07 -13.38
N ARG A 186 9.11 -43.09 -13.71
CA ARG A 186 10.49 -43.35 -14.17
C ARG A 186 11.34 -43.93 -13.05
N VAL A 187 11.25 -43.38 -11.85
CA VAL A 187 11.94 -43.90 -10.66
C VAL A 187 11.43 -45.29 -10.30
N HIS A 188 10.12 -45.50 -10.35
CA HIS A 188 9.52 -46.81 -10.09
C HIS A 188 10.03 -47.88 -11.07
N ASN A 189 10.05 -47.56 -12.37
CA ASN A 189 10.57 -48.45 -13.40
C ASN A 189 12.07 -48.73 -13.23
N TYR A 190 12.86 -47.72 -12.84
CA TYR A 190 14.28 -47.88 -12.55
C TYR A 190 14.52 -48.83 -11.37
N LYS A 191 13.81 -48.64 -10.24
CA LYS A 191 13.89 -49.55 -9.07
C LYS A 191 13.48 -50.99 -9.43
N LYS A 192 12.43 -51.15 -10.24
CA LYS A 192 11.99 -52.47 -10.73
C LYS A 192 13.05 -53.13 -11.61
N LYS A 193 13.73 -52.36 -12.46
CA LYS A 193 14.83 -52.85 -13.32
C LYS A 193 16.03 -53.30 -12.50
N GLU A 194 16.41 -52.54 -11.47
CA GLU A 194 17.50 -52.92 -10.55
C GLU A 194 17.16 -54.20 -9.76
N PHE A 195 15.92 -54.33 -9.26
CA PHE A 195 15.47 -55.55 -8.60
C PHE A 195 15.57 -56.78 -9.52
N MET A 196 15.14 -56.64 -10.79
CA MET A 196 15.23 -57.71 -11.78
C MET A 196 16.68 -58.07 -12.10
N ARG A 197 17.59 -57.08 -12.21
CA ARG A 197 19.02 -57.31 -12.42
C ARG A 197 19.64 -58.10 -11.26
N THR A 198 19.32 -57.74 -10.02
CA THR A 198 19.79 -58.47 -8.84
C THR A 198 19.27 -59.90 -8.82
N LYS A 199 17.98 -60.10 -9.16
CA LYS A 199 17.37 -61.43 -9.25
C LYS A 199 18.01 -62.29 -10.35
N ILE A 200 18.36 -61.71 -11.49
CA ILE A 200 19.08 -62.42 -12.58
C ILE A 200 20.49 -62.80 -12.13
N LYS A 201 21.23 -61.90 -11.46
CA LYS A 201 22.56 -62.23 -10.90
C LYS A 201 22.46 -63.39 -9.91
N LEU A 202 21.51 -63.35 -8.98
CA LEU A 202 21.29 -64.44 -8.01
C LEU A 202 20.96 -65.78 -8.70
N ARG A 203 20.11 -65.75 -9.73
CA ARG A 203 19.79 -66.96 -10.52
C ARG A 203 20.98 -67.51 -11.28
N ARG A 204 21.83 -66.64 -11.84
CA ARG A 204 23.06 -67.05 -12.52
C ARG A 204 24.06 -67.68 -11.55
N ILE A 205 24.23 -67.10 -10.36
CA ILE A 205 25.06 -67.67 -9.28
C ILE A 205 24.54 -69.05 -8.87
N ARG A 206 23.21 -69.19 -8.67
CA ARG A 206 22.61 -70.51 -8.41
C ARG A 206 22.88 -71.51 -9.53
N ALA A 207 22.66 -71.14 -10.79
CA ALA A 207 22.91 -72.03 -11.93
C ALA A 207 24.38 -72.46 -12.03
N THR A 208 25.33 -71.55 -11.79
CA THR A 208 26.76 -71.92 -11.75
C THR A 208 27.10 -72.81 -10.56
N THR A 209 26.41 -72.65 -9.43
CA THR A 209 26.54 -73.54 -8.27
C THR A 209 25.97 -74.92 -8.61
N ASP A 210 24.81 -74.99 -9.27
CA ASP A 210 24.17 -76.24 -9.70
C ASP A 210 25.00 -76.98 -10.77
N GLU A 211 25.65 -76.24 -11.69
CA GLU A 211 26.59 -76.80 -12.68
C GLU A 211 27.88 -77.31 -12.03
N LEU A 212 28.43 -76.60 -11.03
CA LEU A 212 29.57 -77.10 -10.25
C LEU A 212 29.19 -78.38 -9.50
N HIS A 213 27.98 -78.44 -8.92
CA HIS A 213 27.47 -79.64 -8.25
C HIS A 213 27.20 -80.82 -9.21
N SER A 214 26.85 -80.56 -10.48
CA SER A 214 26.65 -81.60 -11.49
C SER A 214 27.97 -82.12 -12.06
N VAL A 215 28.98 -81.25 -12.27
CA VAL A 215 30.34 -81.63 -12.69
C VAL A 215 31.07 -82.42 -11.59
N THR A 216 30.86 -82.09 -10.32
CA THR A 216 31.35 -82.95 -9.23
C THR A 216 30.66 -84.32 -9.22
N ASN A 217 29.40 -84.42 -9.64
CA ASN A 217 28.68 -85.70 -9.69
C ASN A 217 29.00 -86.56 -10.92
N THR A 218 29.44 -85.98 -12.05
CA THR A 218 29.86 -86.74 -13.23
C THR A 218 31.30 -87.24 -13.17
N ASN A 219 32.17 -86.64 -12.35
CA ASN A 219 33.54 -87.12 -12.13
C ASN A 219 33.67 -88.14 -10.99
N LEU A 220 32.58 -88.73 -10.51
CA LEU A 220 32.58 -89.69 -9.39
C LEU A 220 32.18 -91.14 -9.78
N TYR A 221 32.12 -91.46 -11.08
CA TYR A 221 31.98 -92.85 -11.57
C TYR A 221 33.20 -93.35 -12.38
N ALA A 222 34.40 -92.87 -12.04
CA ALA A 222 35.64 -93.58 -12.30
C ALA A 222 36.52 -93.48 -11.05
N ASP A 223 36.99 -94.64 -10.60
CA ASP A 223 37.85 -94.92 -9.44
C ASP A 223 37.22 -94.94 -8.04
N LYS A 224 37.07 -96.19 -7.56
CA LYS A 224 36.92 -96.58 -6.15
C LYS A 224 38.17 -96.20 -5.37
N VAL A 225 38.10 -95.28 -4.40
CA VAL A 225 38.83 -95.33 -3.12
C VAL A 225 38.05 -94.53 -2.06
N THR A 226 37.53 -95.20 -1.02
CA THR A 226 37.21 -94.58 0.29
C THR A 226 38.52 -94.26 1.02
N PRO A 227 38.64 -93.21 1.87
CA PRO A 227 37.73 -93.01 3.00
C PRO A 227 37.57 -91.57 3.58
N TYR A 228 36.74 -91.51 4.63
CA TYR A 228 36.88 -90.67 5.84
C TYR A 228 36.08 -89.36 5.96
N ILE A 229 35.25 -89.32 7.01
CA ILE A 229 34.52 -88.17 7.57
C ILE A 229 35.31 -87.68 8.80
N PRO A 230 35.52 -86.37 8.99
CA PRO A 230 34.92 -85.68 10.14
C PRO A 230 34.29 -84.34 9.69
N ALA A 231 32.99 -84.13 9.91
CA ALA A 231 32.43 -83.53 11.12
C ALA A 231 32.89 -82.08 11.34
N GLU A 232 32.15 -81.12 10.78
CA GLU A 232 31.74 -79.89 11.46
C GLU A 232 30.66 -79.14 10.63
N SER A 233 29.45 -79.14 11.19
CA SER A 233 28.57 -77.96 11.34
C SER A 233 28.32 -77.09 10.10
N VAL A 234 27.27 -77.34 9.32
CA VAL A 234 25.94 -76.72 9.50
C VAL A 234 26.02 -75.33 10.13
N ILE A 235 25.69 -74.28 9.36
CA ILE A 235 24.68 -73.27 9.73
C ILE A 235 24.22 -72.57 8.44
N ALA A 236 22.94 -72.79 8.17
CA ALA A 236 22.12 -72.09 7.19
C ALA A 236 21.67 -70.72 7.75
N ILE A 237 20.91 -70.01 6.90
CA ILE A 237 19.92 -68.95 7.19
C ILE A 237 20.36 -67.59 6.63
N MET A 238 19.90 -67.24 5.42
CA MET A 238 18.65 -66.49 5.18
C MET A 238 18.63 -65.16 5.95
N ILE A 239 19.01 -64.07 5.26
CA ILE A 239 18.54 -62.73 5.63
C ILE A 239 17.60 -62.27 4.52
N SER A 240 16.32 -62.40 4.83
CA SER A 240 15.22 -61.78 4.11
C SER A 240 14.98 -60.37 4.64
N HIS A 241 14.82 -59.44 3.71
CA HIS A 241 14.10 -58.16 3.80
C HIS A 241 14.53 -57.14 4.88
N LEU A 242 14.87 -55.93 4.45
CA LEU A 242 13.88 -54.84 4.42
C LEU A 242 14.42 -53.62 3.67
N LEU A 243 13.58 -53.06 2.82
CA LEU A 243 13.59 -51.65 2.44
C LEU A 243 12.17 -51.19 2.79
N ILE A 244 12.01 -50.45 3.89
CA ILE A 244 11.28 -49.17 4.07
C ILE A 244 12.00 -48.48 5.24
#